data_AF-A0A075J589-F1
#
_entry.id   AF-A0A075J589-F1
#
_cell.length_a   1.000
_cell.length_b   1.000
_cell.length_c   1.000
_cell.angle_alpha   90.00
_cell.angle_beta   90.00
_cell.angle_gamma   90.00
#
_symmetry.space_group_name_H-M   'P 1'
#
loop_
_entity.id
_entity.type
_entity.pdbx_description
1 polymer ?
#
loop_
_entity_poly.entity_id
_entity_poly.type
_entity_poly.pdbx_seq_one_letter_code
_entity_poly.pdbx_strand_id
1 'polypeptide(L)'
;LLQRECHIKNPLRVVPLFEKLLDLENAPASVTRLFSIDWYKNRINGKQEVMIGYSDSGKDAGRLSAAWQLYKVQAELAKIANEFGVKLTMLHGRGGTVGRGGGPTHLAILSQPPDTINGSLRVTIQGEVIEQSFGEEHLCFMTLQRYTAATLEHGMHPPISPKPEWRALLDEMAAVTTKEYRSVVKDPRFVKYFRQATPELEYGRLNIGSRPAKRKPGGGIETLRAIPWIFSWTQNRFNLPVWLGFGAAVKHVMEKDIRNFNVLKEMYNVWPFFRVTIDLLEMVFAKGNPEISALYDKLLVSEDLLSFGKNLRENYEETKRLLLEIAGHKELLEGDPYLKQMLRLRDPYITTLNVCQAYTMKRVRDPSFKVTERPHISKEIGESNKAAAELVKLNPKSEY
;
A
#
# COMPACT_ATOMS: atom_id res chain seq x y z
N LEU A 1 -9.53 14.23 29.65
CA LEU A 1 -9.32 15.47 30.42
C LEU A 1 -9.77 16.70 29.65
N LEU A 2 -9.11 17.10 28.54
CA LEU A 2 -9.45 18.32 27.79
C LEU A 2 -10.94 18.47 27.44
N GLN A 3 -11.62 17.41 26.98
CA GLN A 3 -13.07 17.47 26.72
C GLN A 3 -13.90 17.87 27.95
N ARG A 4 -13.50 17.44 29.14
CA ARG A 4 -14.16 17.79 30.41
C ARG A 4 -13.88 19.24 30.79
N GLU A 5 -12.62 19.67 30.68
CA GLU A 5 -12.20 21.05 30.99
C GLU A 5 -12.83 22.07 30.02
N CYS A 6 -13.08 21.68 28.78
CA CYS A 6 -13.86 22.46 27.82
C CYS A 6 -15.39 22.32 28.00
N HIS A 7 -15.85 21.77 29.13
CA HIS A 7 -17.26 21.64 29.51
C HIS A 7 -18.14 20.88 28.49
N ILE A 8 -17.59 19.91 27.77
CA ILE A 8 -18.38 19.08 26.85
C ILE A 8 -19.26 18.12 27.66
N LYS A 9 -20.56 18.44 27.74
CA LYS A 9 -21.57 17.66 28.50
C LYS A 9 -21.67 16.20 28.07
N ASN A 10 -21.57 15.96 26.76
CA ASN A 10 -21.58 14.63 26.14
C ASN A 10 -20.25 14.38 25.44
N PRO A 11 -19.19 13.96 26.16
CA PRO A 11 -17.87 13.86 25.56
C PRO A 11 -17.86 12.81 24.44
N LEU A 12 -17.13 13.10 23.37
CA LEU A 12 -16.91 12.20 22.27
C LEU A 12 -16.12 10.97 22.73
N ARG A 13 -16.35 9.83 22.08
CA ARG A 13 -15.46 8.67 22.22
C ARG A 13 -14.06 9.04 21.75
N VAL A 14 -13.05 8.57 22.47
CA VAL A 14 -11.64 8.78 22.13
C VAL A 14 -11.12 7.50 21.46
N VAL A 15 -10.49 7.67 20.31
CA VAL A 15 -10.03 6.57 19.45
C VAL A 15 -8.52 6.70 19.30
N PRO A 16 -7.71 5.83 19.94
CA PRO A 16 -6.27 5.81 19.68
C PRO A 16 -6.01 5.32 18.26
N LEU A 17 -5.10 6.01 17.56
CA LEU A 17 -4.57 5.60 16.26
C LEU A 17 -3.12 5.15 16.44
N PHE A 18 -2.86 3.88 16.19
CA PHE A 18 -1.51 3.32 16.20
C PHE A 18 -0.95 3.29 14.78
N GLU A 19 0.08 4.10 14.51
CA GLU A 19 0.63 4.31 13.17
C GLU A 19 1.98 3.60 12.95
N LYS A 20 2.91 3.63 13.91
CA LYS A 20 4.24 3.02 13.75
C LYS A 20 4.27 1.57 14.20
N LEU A 21 5.28 0.82 13.78
CA LEU A 21 5.44 -0.57 14.17
C LEU A 21 5.53 -0.73 15.70
N LEU A 22 6.34 0.10 16.35
CA LEU A 22 6.47 0.11 17.82
C LEU A 22 5.16 0.51 18.52
N ASP A 23 4.38 1.42 17.94
CA ASP A 23 3.08 1.82 18.49
C ASP A 23 2.09 0.65 18.43
N LEU A 24 2.11 -0.10 17.32
CA LEU A 24 1.31 -1.32 17.15
C LEU A 24 1.73 -2.40 18.16
N GLU A 25 3.03 -2.67 18.31
CA GLU A 25 3.56 -3.62 19.32
C GLU A 25 3.11 -3.28 20.74
N ASN A 26 3.05 -1.99 21.09
CA ASN A 26 2.63 -1.52 22.41
C ASN A 26 1.11 -1.31 22.55
N ALA A 27 0.34 -1.45 21.47
CA ALA A 27 -1.10 -1.22 21.51
C ALA A 27 -1.85 -2.14 22.49
N PRO A 28 -1.56 -3.47 22.54
CA PRO A 28 -2.17 -4.36 23.53
C PRO A 28 -1.94 -3.89 24.96
N ALA A 29 -0.69 -3.64 25.35
CA ALA A 29 -0.35 -3.18 26.70
C ALA A 29 -1.01 -1.83 27.06
N SER A 30 -1.06 -0.91 26.09
CA SER A 30 -1.72 0.39 26.25
C SER A 30 -3.22 0.25 26.49
N VAL A 31 -3.89 -0.61 25.72
CA VAL A 31 -5.34 -0.85 25.86
C VAL A 31 -5.66 -1.63 27.13
N THR A 32 -4.87 -2.64 27.49
CA THR A 32 -4.98 -3.33 28.78
C THR A 32 -4.90 -2.33 29.94
N ARG A 33 -3.90 -1.45 29.94
CA ARG A 33 -3.74 -0.44 30.99
C ARG A 33 -4.95 0.49 31.07
N LEU A 34 -5.49 0.93 29.92
CA LEU A 34 -6.71 1.75 29.89
C LEU A 34 -7.92 1.01 30.46
N PHE A 35 -8.10 -0.27 30.12
CA PHE A 35 -9.23 -1.07 30.61
C PHE A 35 -9.12 -1.43 32.09
N SER A 36 -7.91 -1.45 32.66
CA SER A 36 -7.68 -1.63 34.10
C SER A 36 -7.95 -0.38 34.96
N ILE A 37 -8.30 0.77 34.36
CA ILE A 37 -8.63 1.98 35.10
C ILE A 37 -10.16 2.09 35.22
N ASP A 38 -10.70 1.93 36.43
CA ASP A 38 -12.15 1.94 36.68
C ASP A 38 -12.85 3.18 36.11
N TRP A 39 -12.24 4.36 36.29
CA TRP A 39 -12.77 5.60 35.72
C TRP A 39 -12.91 5.54 34.20
N TYR A 40 -11.90 5.01 33.50
CA TYR A 40 -11.93 4.89 32.04
C TYR A 40 -12.94 3.83 31.62
N LYS A 41 -12.98 2.71 32.34
CA LYS A 41 -13.91 1.61 32.09
C LYS A 41 -15.37 2.04 32.18
N ASN A 42 -15.72 2.75 33.25
CA ASN A 42 -17.03 3.33 33.46
C ASN A 42 -17.34 4.36 32.35
N ARG A 43 -16.35 5.17 31.97
CA ARG A 43 -16.52 6.21 30.96
C ARG A 43 -16.83 5.67 29.56
N ILE A 44 -16.23 4.54 29.15
CA ILE A 44 -16.42 3.96 27.83
C ILE A 44 -17.69 3.10 27.72
N ASN A 45 -18.34 2.78 28.85
CA ASN A 45 -19.59 2.02 28.92
C ASN A 45 -19.58 0.75 28.04
N GLY A 46 -18.53 -0.07 28.20
CA GLY A 46 -18.39 -1.35 27.51
C GLY A 46 -18.07 -1.27 26.02
N LYS A 47 -17.74 -0.10 25.44
CA LYS A 47 -17.42 0.04 24.01
C LYS A 47 -16.10 0.80 23.80
N GLN A 48 -15.16 0.20 23.08
CA GLN A 48 -13.93 0.87 22.66
C GLN A 48 -13.76 0.77 21.14
N GLU A 49 -13.32 1.86 20.53
CA GLU A 49 -12.90 1.85 19.13
C GLU A 49 -11.38 2.08 19.06
N VAL A 50 -10.67 1.33 18.23
CA VAL A 50 -9.23 1.49 17.99
C VAL A 50 -9.00 1.66 16.50
N MET A 51 -8.19 2.65 16.11
CA MET A 51 -7.84 2.89 14.71
C MET A 51 -6.47 2.30 14.40
N ILE A 52 -6.37 1.66 13.23
CA ILE A 52 -5.14 1.08 12.72
C ILE A 52 -4.73 1.70 11.37
N GLY A 53 -3.46 2.12 11.27
CA GLY A 53 -2.93 2.89 10.14
C GLY A 53 -2.06 2.09 9.18
N TYR A 54 -2.65 1.40 8.20
CA TYR A 54 -1.89 0.56 7.24
C TYR A 54 -0.80 1.30 6.46
N SER A 55 -1.11 2.48 5.92
CA SER A 55 -0.16 3.21 5.06
C SER A 55 1.00 3.81 5.85
N ASP A 56 0.73 4.31 7.05
CA ASP A 56 1.74 4.88 7.93
C ASP A 56 2.65 3.79 8.51
N SER A 57 2.11 2.64 8.90
CA SER A 57 2.92 1.48 9.32
C SER A 57 3.77 0.93 8.18
N GLY A 58 3.20 0.86 6.97
CA GLY A 58 3.94 0.43 5.78
C GLY A 58 5.09 1.38 5.41
N LYS A 59 4.92 2.69 5.66
CA LYS A 59 5.99 3.69 5.49
C LYS A 59 7.10 3.55 6.54
N ASP A 60 6.80 3.06 7.73
CA ASP A 60 7.79 2.89 8.81
C ASP A 60 8.63 1.61 8.65
N ALA A 61 8.00 0.51 8.25
CA ALA A 61 8.59 -0.83 8.38
C ALA A 61 8.49 -1.72 7.13
N GLY A 62 7.96 -1.21 6.01
CA GLY A 62 7.64 -2.02 4.84
C GLY A 62 6.28 -2.71 4.96
N ARG A 63 5.66 -3.02 3.81
CA ARG A 63 4.26 -3.44 3.75
C ARG A 63 4.00 -4.80 4.40
N LEU A 64 4.85 -5.80 4.17
CA LEU A 64 4.65 -7.15 4.73
C LEU A 64 4.69 -7.11 6.26
N SER A 65 5.72 -6.48 6.83
CA SER A 65 5.87 -6.34 8.28
C SER A 65 4.71 -5.59 8.91
N ALA A 66 4.28 -4.49 8.29
CA ALA A 66 3.11 -3.74 8.73
C ALA A 66 1.83 -4.60 8.70
N ALA A 67 1.57 -5.33 7.61
CA ALA A 67 0.40 -6.20 7.49
C ALA A 67 0.40 -7.30 8.55
N TRP A 68 1.56 -7.94 8.78
CA TRP A 68 1.69 -9.00 9.78
C TRP A 68 1.51 -8.48 11.21
N GLN A 69 2.14 -7.36 11.54
CA GLN A 69 1.98 -6.76 12.87
C GLN A 69 0.53 -6.31 13.11
N LEU A 70 -0.15 -5.77 12.09
CA LEU A 70 -1.56 -5.42 12.17
C LEU A 70 -2.45 -6.64 12.39
N TYR A 71 -2.15 -7.79 11.78
CA TYR A 71 -2.88 -9.04 12.04
C TYR A 71 -2.73 -9.47 13.49
N LYS A 72 -1.48 -9.53 14.00
CA LYS A 72 -1.19 -9.92 15.39
C LYS A 72 -1.87 -9.00 16.40
N VAL A 73 -1.74 -7.69 16.22
CA VAL A 73 -2.29 -6.70 17.16
C VAL A 73 -3.81 -6.73 17.19
N GLN A 74 -4.46 -6.91 16.04
CA GLN A 74 -5.91 -7.03 16.01
C GLN A 74 -6.39 -8.28 16.78
N ALA A 75 -5.71 -9.42 16.62
CA ALA A 75 -6.03 -10.64 17.35
C ALA A 75 -5.82 -10.47 18.87
N GLU A 76 -4.70 -9.87 19.30
CA GLU A 76 -4.42 -9.63 20.72
C GLU A 76 -5.40 -8.62 21.34
N LEU A 77 -5.74 -7.55 20.63
CA LEU A 77 -6.72 -6.56 21.11
C LEU A 77 -8.13 -7.15 21.24
N ALA A 78 -8.54 -8.04 20.32
CA ALA A 78 -9.82 -8.74 20.41
C ALA A 78 -9.86 -9.63 21.66
N LYS A 79 -8.78 -10.39 21.92
CA LYS A 79 -8.64 -11.21 23.14
C LYS A 79 -8.73 -10.35 24.41
N ILE A 80 -7.96 -9.27 24.49
CA ILE A 80 -7.99 -8.34 25.63
C ILE A 80 -9.38 -7.74 25.82
N ALA A 81 -10.04 -7.31 24.74
CA ALA A 81 -11.37 -6.75 24.82
C ALA A 81 -12.39 -7.75 25.39
N ASN A 82 -12.31 -9.01 24.97
CA ASN A 82 -13.15 -10.09 25.48
C ASN A 82 -12.89 -10.37 26.98
N GLU A 83 -11.63 -10.49 27.41
CA GLU A 83 -11.26 -10.69 28.82
C GLU A 83 -11.82 -9.59 29.74
N PHE A 84 -11.88 -8.38 29.21
CA PHE A 84 -12.37 -7.21 29.91
C PHE A 84 -13.87 -6.92 29.68
N GLY A 85 -14.60 -7.74 28.92
CA GLY A 85 -16.03 -7.52 28.63
C GLY A 85 -16.32 -6.22 27.86
N VAL A 86 -15.45 -5.83 26.93
CA VAL A 86 -15.60 -4.63 26.09
C VAL A 86 -15.87 -5.04 24.65
N LYS A 87 -16.90 -4.45 24.05
CA LYS A 87 -17.10 -4.53 22.60
C LYS A 87 -16.09 -3.63 21.90
N LEU A 88 -15.12 -4.27 21.23
CA LEU A 88 -14.13 -3.59 20.41
C LEU A 88 -14.65 -3.38 18.98
N THR A 89 -14.43 -2.19 18.43
CA THR A 89 -14.60 -1.89 17.01
C THR A 89 -13.26 -1.48 16.41
N MET A 90 -12.81 -2.19 15.37
CA MET A 90 -11.64 -1.78 14.61
C MET A 90 -12.02 -0.72 13.57
N LEU A 91 -11.35 0.43 13.62
CA LEU A 91 -11.42 1.44 12.57
C LEU A 91 -10.24 1.25 11.60
N HIS A 92 -10.54 0.72 10.42
CA HIS A 92 -9.56 0.49 9.38
C HIS A 92 -9.22 1.80 8.65
N GLY A 93 -7.96 2.25 8.81
CA GLY A 93 -7.41 3.41 8.11
C GLY A 93 -7.12 3.17 6.62
N ARG A 94 -6.56 4.19 5.96
CA ARG A 94 -6.28 4.16 4.51
C ARG A 94 -5.18 3.17 4.14
N GLY A 95 -5.30 2.60 2.95
CA GLY A 95 -4.29 1.77 2.31
C GLY A 95 -4.24 0.31 2.76
N GLY A 96 -5.18 -0.15 3.58
CA GLY A 96 -5.42 -1.58 3.79
C GLY A 96 -6.04 -2.24 2.56
N THR A 97 -5.98 -3.57 2.50
CA THR A 97 -6.72 -4.38 1.51
C THR A 97 -8.23 -4.10 1.54
N VAL A 98 -8.76 -3.83 2.73
CA VAL A 98 -10.17 -3.52 2.99
C VAL A 98 -10.61 -2.18 2.37
N GLY A 99 -9.73 -1.19 2.24
CA GLY A 99 -10.10 0.18 1.85
C GLY A 99 -9.81 0.55 0.39
N ARG A 100 -9.27 -0.36 -0.43
CA ARG A 100 -8.69 -0.02 -1.73
C ARG A 100 -9.50 -0.40 -2.96
N GLY A 101 -10.62 -1.13 -2.83
CA GLY A 101 -11.53 -1.45 -3.95
C GLY A 101 -10.92 -2.16 -5.17
N GLY A 102 -9.60 -2.44 -5.15
CA GLY A 102 -8.83 -2.97 -6.27
C GLY A 102 -8.41 -4.43 -6.09
N GLY A 103 -8.78 -5.05 -4.97
CA GLY A 103 -8.83 -6.50 -4.78
C GLY A 103 -10.19 -6.86 -4.19
N PRO A 104 -10.52 -8.15 -3.98
CA PRO A 104 -11.83 -8.53 -3.47
C PRO A 104 -12.03 -8.02 -2.04
N THR A 105 -12.57 -6.80 -1.87
CA THR A 105 -12.82 -6.19 -0.54
C THR A 105 -13.63 -7.10 0.37
N HIS A 106 -14.51 -7.91 -0.22
CA HIS A 106 -15.21 -8.99 0.45
C HIS A 106 -14.25 -9.98 1.13
N LEU A 107 -13.30 -10.57 0.38
CA LEU A 107 -12.29 -11.49 0.93
C LEU A 107 -11.37 -10.80 1.94
N ALA A 108 -11.04 -9.52 1.74
CA ALA A 108 -10.21 -8.76 2.69
C ALA A 108 -10.89 -8.56 4.07
N ILE A 109 -12.22 -8.50 4.10
CA ILE A 109 -13.00 -8.47 5.34
C ILE A 109 -13.00 -9.88 5.96
N LEU A 110 -13.29 -10.91 5.17
CA LEU A 110 -13.26 -12.31 5.62
C LEU A 110 -11.88 -12.76 6.12
N SER A 111 -10.81 -12.12 5.67
CA SER A 111 -9.44 -12.45 6.09
C SER A 111 -9.00 -11.82 7.40
N GLN A 112 -9.81 -10.93 8.01
CA GLN A 112 -9.44 -10.35 9.31
C GLN A 112 -9.36 -11.44 10.38
N PRO A 113 -8.52 -11.27 11.44
CA PRO A 113 -8.45 -12.26 12.50
C PRO A 113 -9.84 -12.58 13.09
N PRO A 114 -10.09 -13.80 13.58
CA PRO A 114 -11.33 -14.15 14.26
C PRO A 114 -11.67 -13.14 15.37
N ASP A 115 -12.97 -12.93 15.62
CA ASP A 115 -13.51 -12.07 16.66
C ASP A 115 -13.15 -10.56 16.59
N THR A 116 -12.63 -10.08 15.45
CA THR A 116 -12.25 -8.67 15.29
C THR A 116 -13.35 -7.77 14.72
N ILE A 117 -14.41 -8.34 14.12
CA ILE A 117 -15.50 -7.59 13.49
C ILE A 117 -16.76 -7.60 14.36
N ASN A 118 -17.24 -8.78 14.78
CA ASN A 118 -18.36 -8.95 15.72
C ASN A 118 -19.57 -8.02 15.44
N GLY A 119 -19.98 -7.99 14.16
CA GLY A 119 -21.12 -7.19 13.67
C GLY A 119 -20.87 -5.68 13.64
N SER A 120 -19.63 -5.22 13.73
CA SER A 120 -19.27 -3.79 13.73
C SER A 120 -18.03 -3.53 12.88
N LEU A 121 -18.25 -3.19 11.61
CA LEU A 121 -17.20 -2.81 10.69
C LEU A 121 -17.12 -1.28 10.54
N ARG A 122 -15.92 -0.71 10.69
CA ARG A 122 -15.68 0.71 10.39
C ARG A 122 -14.45 0.85 9.48
N VAL A 123 -14.67 1.34 8.26
CA VAL A 123 -13.63 1.41 7.22
C VAL A 123 -13.56 2.81 6.64
N THR A 124 -12.33 3.26 6.35
CA THR A 124 -12.09 4.49 5.60
C THR A 124 -12.26 4.22 4.10
N ILE A 125 -13.26 4.82 3.47
CA ILE A 125 -13.33 4.89 2.00
C ILE A 125 -12.32 5.94 1.51
N GLN A 126 -11.40 5.50 0.66
CA GLN A 126 -10.39 6.37 0.08
C GLN A 126 -11.02 7.26 -1.01
N GLY A 127 -10.61 8.54 -1.07
CA GLY A 127 -11.15 9.48 -2.05
C GLY A 127 -10.88 9.06 -3.48
N GLU A 128 -9.74 8.42 -3.75
CA GLU A 128 -9.41 7.87 -5.07
C GLU A 128 -10.21 6.63 -5.48
N VAL A 129 -11.05 6.08 -4.59
CA VAL A 129 -11.91 4.90 -4.85
C VAL A 129 -13.40 5.26 -4.77
N ILE A 130 -13.74 6.48 -4.31
CA ILE A 130 -15.14 6.86 -4.06
C ILE A 130 -16.02 6.71 -5.30
N GLU A 131 -15.51 7.12 -6.46
CA GLU A 131 -16.21 7.03 -7.75
C GLU A 131 -16.47 5.57 -8.13
N GLN A 132 -15.45 4.71 -8.02
CA GLN A 132 -15.59 3.29 -8.33
C GLN A 132 -16.59 2.58 -7.39
N SER A 133 -16.68 3.03 -6.14
CA SER A 133 -17.54 2.41 -5.13
C SER A 133 -18.97 2.93 -5.13
N PHE A 134 -19.18 4.21 -5.45
CA PHE A 134 -20.45 4.90 -5.21
C PHE A 134 -20.90 5.84 -6.34
N GLY A 135 -20.12 5.99 -7.42
CA GLY A 135 -20.43 6.91 -8.52
C GLY A 135 -21.57 6.44 -9.44
N GLU A 136 -21.84 5.14 -9.47
CA GLU A 136 -22.93 4.53 -10.24
C GLU A 136 -23.84 3.70 -9.31
N GLU A 137 -25.15 3.70 -9.57
CA GLU A 137 -26.17 3.15 -8.66
C GLU A 137 -25.99 1.65 -8.39
N HIS A 138 -25.74 0.84 -9.41
CA HIS A 138 -25.51 -0.59 -9.25
C HIS A 138 -24.19 -0.86 -8.51
N LEU A 139 -23.13 -0.10 -8.79
CA LEU A 139 -21.86 -0.22 -8.08
C LEU A 139 -21.99 0.18 -6.60
N CYS A 140 -22.78 1.21 -6.30
CA CYS A 140 -23.13 1.61 -4.94
C CYS A 140 -23.83 0.47 -4.19
N PHE A 141 -24.88 -0.09 -4.80
CA PHE A 141 -25.61 -1.23 -4.23
C PHE A 141 -24.69 -2.43 -3.99
N MET A 142 -23.89 -2.81 -5.00
CA MET A 142 -22.93 -3.92 -4.91
C MET A 142 -21.86 -3.69 -3.82
N THR A 143 -21.41 -2.44 -3.64
CA THR A 143 -20.48 -2.09 -2.58
C THR A 143 -21.12 -2.31 -1.21
N LEU A 144 -22.32 -1.77 -0.98
CA LEU A 144 -23.03 -1.93 0.30
C LEU A 144 -23.38 -3.41 0.59
N GLN A 145 -23.79 -4.16 -0.44
CA GLN A 145 -24.07 -5.59 -0.35
C GLN A 145 -22.82 -6.36 0.10
N ARG A 146 -21.65 -6.11 -0.53
CA ARG A 146 -20.40 -6.82 -0.19
C ARG A 146 -19.95 -6.53 1.24
N TYR A 147 -20.02 -5.27 1.68
CA TYR A 147 -19.69 -4.91 3.07
C TYR A 147 -20.63 -5.59 4.07
N THR A 148 -21.93 -5.60 3.80
CA THR A 148 -22.93 -6.22 4.68
C THR A 148 -22.72 -7.73 4.76
N ALA A 149 -22.61 -8.41 3.61
CA ALA A 149 -22.42 -9.85 3.54
C ALA A 149 -21.13 -10.30 4.23
N ALA A 150 -20.00 -9.69 3.91
CA ALA A 150 -18.71 -10.09 4.48
C ALA A 150 -18.62 -9.79 5.99
N THR A 151 -19.27 -8.73 6.48
CA THR A 151 -19.35 -8.43 7.92
C THR A 151 -20.15 -9.49 8.67
N LEU A 152 -21.27 -9.93 8.09
CA LEU A 152 -22.13 -10.97 8.65
C LEU A 152 -21.41 -12.32 8.66
N GLU A 153 -20.90 -12.72 7.51
CA GLU A 153 -20.21 -14.00 7.31
C GLU A 153 -18.99 -14.12 8.21
N HIS A 154 -18.13 -13.10 8.30
CA HIS A 154 -16.96 -13.14 9.18
C HIS A 154 -17.32 -13.43 10.65
N GLY A 155 -18.43 -12.86 11.13
CA GLY A 155 -18.89 -13.07 12.50
C GLY A 155 -19.52 -14.45 12.77
N MET A 156 -19.93 -15.17 11.72
CA MET A 156 -20.56 -16.50 11.83
C MET A 156 -19.64 -17.64 11.34
N HIS A 157 -18.69 -17.31 10.47
CA HIS A 157 -17.78 -18.22 9.82
C HIS A 157 -16.37 -17.58 9.78
N PRO A 158 -15.69 -17.52 10.94
CA PRO A 158 -14.37 -16.90 11.02
C PRO A 158 -13.34 -17.68 10.19
N PRO A 159 -12.29 -17.00 9.67
CA PRO A 159 -11.26 -17.67 8.90
C PRO A 159 -10.45 -18.63 9.78
N ILE A 160 -9.77 -19.58 9.12
CA ILE A 160 -8.85 -20.48 9.82
C ILE A 160 -7.76 -19.71 10.58
N SER A 161 -7.41 -20.21 11.75
CA SER A 161 -6.25 -19.71 12.49
C SER A 161 -4.97 -20.15 11.79
N PRO A 162 -3.95 -19.29 11.70
CA PRO A 162 -2.68 -19.68 11.08
C PRO A 162 -1.96 -20.73 11.92
N LYS A 163 -1.38 -21.72 11.23
CA LYS A 163 -0.56 -22.75 11.85
C LYS A 163 0.69 -22.14 12.53
N PRO A 164 1.25 -22.74 13.59
CA PRO A 164 2.43 -22.22 14.28
C PRO A 164 3.62 -21.94 13.34
N GLU A 165 3.86 -22.83 12.38
CA GLU A 165 4.92 -22.69 11.37
C GLU A 165 4.69 -21.51 10.44
N TRP A 166 3.44 -21.17 10.10
CA TRP A 166 3.12 -20.00 9.28
C TRP A 166 3.38 -18.69 10.05
N ARG A 167 3.06 -18.68 11.36
CA ARG A 167 3.34 -17.54 12.23
C ARG A 167 4.85 -17.30 12.36
N ALA A 168 5.61 -18.36 12.65
CA ALA A 168 7.06 -18.29 12.79
C ALA A 168 7.73 -17.82 11.49
N LEU A 169 7.27 -18.33 10.34
CA LEU A 169 7.77 -17.92 9.03
C LEU A 169 7.50 -16.43 8.76
N LEU A 170 6.29 -15.94 9.06
CA LEU A 170 5.98 -14.51 8.91
C LEU A 170 6.68 -13.60 9.91
N ASP A 171 6.95 -14.05 11.13
CA ASP A 171 7.77 -13.29 12.09
C ASP A 171 9.19 -13.08 11.54
N GLU A 172 9.79 -14.13 10.97
CA GLU A 172 11.10 -14.05 10.32
C GLU A 172 11.08 -13.17 9.06
N MET A 173 10.11 -13.38 8.16
CA MET A 173 9.95 -12.56 6.96
C MET A 173 9.72 -11.08 7.30
N ALA A 174 8.94 -10.77 8.32
CA ALA A 174 8.69 -9.39 8.76
C ALA A 174 9.96 -8.71 9.24
N ALA A 175 10.83 -9.41 9.99
CA ALA A 175 12.11 -8.86 10.42
C ALA A 175 13.02 -8.52 9.23
N VAL A 176 13.10 -9.42 8.24
CA VAL A 176 13.90 -9.21 7.02
C VAL A 176 13.32 -8.10 6.15
N THR A 177 12.00 -8.07 5.93
CA THR A 177 11.35 -6.99 5.19
C THR A 177 11.65 -5.63 5.83
N THR A 178 11.55 -5.50 7.15
CA THR A 178 11.84 -4.23 7.83
C THR A 178 13.30 -3.84 7.70
N LYS A 179 14.23 -4.79 7.80
CA LYS A 179 15.66 -4.54 7.63
C LYS A 179 15.97 -4.02 6.22
N GLU A 180 15.47 -4.70 5.19
CA GLU A 180 15.69 -4.32 3.79
C GLU A 180 14.99 -3.01 3.43
N TYR A 181 13.74 -2.83 3.87
CA TYR A 181 13.01 -1.60 3.64
C TYR A 181 13.76 -0.40 4.23
N ARG A 182 14.21 -0.51 5.49
CA ARG A 182 14.93 0.56 6.18
C ARG A 182 16.35 0.74 5.64
N SER A 183 17.03 -0.29 5.14
CA SER A 183 18.37 -0.14 4.53
C SER A 183 18.32 0.78 3.31
N VAL A 184 17.30 0.61 2.46
CA VAL A 184 17.08 1.46 1.28
C VAL A 184 16.60 2.85 1.66
N VAL A 185 15.58 2.97 2.51
CA VAL A 185 14.97 4.26 2.87
C VAL A 185 15.91 5.15 3.69
N LYS A 186 16.83 4.54 4.45
CA LYS A 186 17.86 5.25 5.23
C LYS A 186 19.19 5.42 4.49
N ASP A 187 19.33 4.90 3.27
CA ASP A 187 20.52 5.16 2.46
C ASP A 187 20.65 6.70 2.27
N PRO A 188 21.83 7.29 2.54
CA PRO A 188 22.03 8.74 2.43
C PRO A 188 21.66 9.32 1.05
N ARG A 189 21.76 8.51 -0.01
CA ARG A 189 21.43 8.89 -1.38
C ARG A 189 19.93 8.86 -1.66
N PHE A 190 19.16 8.10 -0.87
CA PHE A 190 17.76 7.82 -1.15
C PHE A 190 16.89 9.07 -1.21
N VAL A 191 17.06 10.01 -0.29
CA VAL A 191 16.25 11.25 -0.27
C VAL A 191 16.52 12.11 -1.52
N LYS A 192 17.78 12.17 -1.96
CA LYS A 192 18.16 12.88 -3.20
C LYS A 192 17.55 12.18 -4.41
N TYR A 193 17.69 10.86 -4.50
CA TYR A 193 17.10 10.04 -5.57
C TYR A 193 15.58 10.19 -5.62
N PHE A 194 14.89 10.03 -4.50
CA PHE A 194 13.43 10.16 -4.40
C PHE A 194 12.90 11.50 -4.92
N ARG A 195 13.55 12.61 -4.57
CA ARG A 195 13.14 13.95 -5.04
C ARG A 195 13.37 14.16 -6.53
N GLN A 196 14.38 13.49 -7.10
CA GLN A 196 14.67 13.55 -8.53
C GLN A 196 13.75 12.62 -9.34
N ALA A 197 13.61 11.36 -8.93
CA ALA A 197 12.88 10.31 -9.64
C ALA A 197 11.35 10.41 -9.54
N THR A 198 10.83 11.27 -8.66
CA THR A 198 9.38 11.42 -8.41
C THR A 198 8.94 12.88 -8.41
N PRO A 199 7.62 13.17 -8.58
CA PRO A 199 7.07 14.52 -8.50
C PRO A 199 6.77 14.98 -7.06
N GLU A 200 7.46 14.47 -6.03
CA GLU A 200 7.16 14.81 -4.62
C GLU A 200 7.22 16.31 -4.35
N LEU A 201 8.23 16.98 -4.90
CA LEU A 201 8.43 18.42 -4.70
C LEU A 201 7.33 19.23 -5.38
N GLU A 202 6.93 18.84 -6.59
CA GLU A 202 5.86 19.48 -7.34
C GLU A 202 4.50 19.24 -6.67
N TYR A 203 4.23 18.04 -6.17
CA TYR A 203 2.99 17.74 -5.44
C TYR A 203 2.76 18.70 -4.27
N GLY A 204 3.81 19.02 -3.51
CA GLY A 204 3.72 19.97 -2.40
C GLY A 204 3.49 21.44 -2.82
N ARG A 205 3.71 21.76 -4.10
CA ARG A 205 3.51 23.11 -4.68
C ARG A 205 2.17 23.24 -5.41
N LEU A 206 1.57 22.12 -5.82
CA LEU A 206 0.32 22.09 -6.56
C LEU A 206 -0.88 22.15 -5.61
N ASN A 207 -1.97 22.77 -6.08
CA ASN A 207 -3.22 22.90 -5.34
C ASN A 207 -4.10 21.63 -5.41
N ILE A 208 -3.47 20.46 -5.21
CA ILE A 208 -4.11 19.13 -5.35
C ILE A 208 -4.46 18.54 -3.97
N GLY A 209 -3.86 19.04 -2.88
CA GLY A 209 -4.12 18.60 -1.52
C GLY A 209 -4.49 19.74 -0.58
N SER A 210 -5.46 19.52 0.30
CA SER A 210 -5.83 20.48 1.36
C SER A 210 -4.86 20.52 2.54
N ARG A 211 -3.85 19.65 2.56
CA ARG A 211 -2.93 19.44 3.68
C ARG A 211 -1.48 19.58 3.22
N PRO A 212 -0.59 20.17 4.04
CA PRO A 212 0.84 20.16 3.77
C PRO A 212 1.40 18.74 3.61
N ALA A 213 2.29 18.55 2.63
CA ALA A 213 2.89 17.24 2.36
C ALA A 213 3.79 16.72 3.51
N LYS A 214 4.39 17.63 4.28
CA LYS A 214 5.29 17.30 5.42
C LYS A 214 4.74 17.82 6.74
N ARG A 215 5.05 17.12 7.83
CA ARG A 215 4.78 17.58 9.20
C ARG A 215 5.76 18.69 9.64
N LYS A 216 7.00 18.69 9.14
CA LYS A 216 8.04 19.70 9.40
C LYS A 216 8.84 20.02 8.12
N PRO A 217 9.02 21.30 7.74
CA PRO A 217 9.88 21.68 6.61
C PRO A 217 11.34 21.26 6.83
N GLY A 218 12.03 20.81 5.78
CA GLY A 218 13.45 20.44 5.82
C GLY A 218 13.78 19.03 6.36
N GLY A 219 12.80 18.28 6.85
CA GLY A 219 13.02 16.92 7.34
C GLY A 219 13.17 15.85 6.24
N GLY A 220 13.75 14.70 6.64
CA GLY A 220 13.79 13.49 5.82
C GLY A 220 12.43 12.82 5.65
N ILE A 221 12.41 11.58 5.16
CA ILE A 221 11.18 10.80 4.86
C ILE A 221 10.31 10.57 6.09
N GLU A 222 10.90 10.58 7.28
CA GLU A 222 10.21 10.53 8.56
C GLU A 222 9.14 11.63 8.70
N THR A 223 9.38 12.79 8.08
CA THR A 223 8.48 13.95 8.13
C THR A 223 7.43 13.98 7.01
N LEU A 224 7.61 13.15 5.98
CA LEU A 224 6.68 13.01 4.86
C LEU A 224 5.46 12.20 5.29
N ARG A 225 4.27 12.69 4.97
CA ARG A 225 3.02 11.97 5.24
C ARG A 225 2.87 10.76 4.30
N ALA A 226 2.11 9.75 4.72
CA ALA A 226 1.90 8.54 3.92
C ALA A 226 1.26 8.80 2.55
N ILE A 227 0.34 9.77 2.42
CA ILE A 227 -0.30 10.10 1.14
C ILE A 227 0.72 10.60 0.10
N PRO A 228 1.49 11.69 0.34
CA PRO A 228 2.56 12.10 -0.56
C PRO A 228 3.58 11.01 -0.86
N TRP A 229 3.90 10.17 0.13
CA TRP A 229 4.82 9.05 -0.05
C TRP A 229 4.32 8.05 -1.10
N ILE A 230 3.11 7.51 -0.93
CA ILE A 230 2.53 6.58 -1.90
C ILE A 230 2.30 7.26 -3.25
N PHE A 231 1.73 8.47 -3.24
CA PHE A 231 1.40 9.21 -4.46
C PHE A 231 2.62 9.40 -5.36
N SER A 232 3.74 9.85 -4.81
CA SER A 232 4.95 10.17 -5.59
C SER A 232 5.50 8.95 -6.33
N TRP A 233 5.51 7.77 -5.68
CA TRP A 233 5.94 6.52 -6.30
C TRP A 233 4.89 5.87 -7.21
N THR A 234 3.62 6.20 -7.06
CA THR A 234 2.59 5.80 -8.02
C THR A 234 2.71 6.61 -9.31
N GLN A 235 3.03 7.90 -9.22
CA GLN A 235 3.18 8.77 -10.39
C GLN A 235 4.32 8.35 -11.33
N ASN A 236 5.45 7.86 -10.81
CA ASN A 236 6.54 7.34 -11.65
C ASN A 236 6.40 5.85 -11.98
N ARG A 237 5.22 5.26 -11.75
CA ARG A 237 4.86 3.85 -12.03
C ARG A 237 5.75 2.81 -11.34
N PHE A 238 6.45 3.18 -10.27
CA PHE A 238 7.38 2.27 -9.61
C PHE A 238 6.81 1.62 -8.35
N ASN A 239 5.86 2.28 -7.67
CA ASN A 239 5.14 1.75 -6.52
C ASN A 239 6.03 1.18 -5.39
N LEU A 240 7.28 1.66 -5.28
CA LEU A 240 8.31 1.21 -4.33
C LEU A 240 7.78 0.94 -2.89
N PRO A 241 6.95 1.81 -2.29
CA PRO A 241 6.49 1.64 -0.91
C PRO A 241 5.71 0.36 -0.63
N VAL A 242 5.17 -0.28 -1.66
CA VAL A 242 4.23 -1.40 -1.50
C VAL A 242 4.95 -2.75 -1.53
N TRP A 243 6.00 -2.90 -2.34
CA TRP A 243 6.67 -4.18 -2.54
C TRP A 243 8.07 -4.27 -1.91
N LEU A 244 8.70 -3.13 -1.59
CA LEU A 244 10.06 -3.10 -1.08
C LEU A 244 10.22 -3.96 0.20
N GLY A 245 11.19 -4.86 0.17
CA GLY A 245 11.52 -5.79 1.25
C GLY A 245 10.80 -7.15 1.18
N PHE A 246 9.77 -7.32 0.34
CA PHE A 246 9.10 -8.61 0.16
C PHE A 246 10.03 -9.65 -0.49
N GLY A 247 10.70 -9.30 -1.60
CA GLY A 247 11.58 -10.22 -2.32
C GLY A 247 12.75 -10.71 -1.45
N ALA A 248 13.38 -9.81 -0.69
CA ALA A 248 14.43 -10.17 0.25
C ALA A 248 13.95 -11.12 1.35
N ALA A 249 12.75 -10.92 1.88
CA ALA A 249 12.17 -11.81 2.90
C ALA A 249 11.88 -13.20 2.34
N VAL A 250 11.33 -13.30 1.13
CA VAL A 250 11.08 -14.59 0.46
C VAL A 250 12.38 -15.34 0.21
N LYS A 251 13.39 -14.67 -0.36
CA LYS A 251 14.71 -15.30 -0.57
C LYS A 251 15.31 -15.83 0.72
N HIS A 252 15.30 -15.01 1.77
CA HIS A 252 15.89 -15.37 3.04
C HIS A 252 15.31 -16.68 3.60
N VAL A 253 13.97 -16.81 3.58
CA VAL A 253 13.34 -18.03 4.10
C VAL A 253 13.54 -19.23 3.16
N MET A 254 13.64 -19.02 1.84
CA MET A 254 13.95 -20.08 0.88
C MET A 254 15.39 -20.60 1.01
N GLU A 255 16.36 -19.71 1.24
CA GLU A 255 17.77 -20.05 1.45
C GLU A 255 17.97 -20.83 2.76
N LYS A 256 17.18 -20.51 3.79
CA LYS A 256 17.22 -21.19 5.08
C LYS A 256 16.67 -22.62 5.01
N ASP A 257 15.57 -22.83 4.29
CA ASP A 257 15.00 -24.15 4.04
C ASP A 257 14.17 -24.14 2.76
N ILE A 258 14.54 -24.97 1.78
CA ILE A 258 13.86 -25.09 0.49
C ILE A 258 12.37 -25.46 0.65
N ARG A 259 12.00 -26.14 1.75
CA ARG A 259 10.61 -26.51 2.06
C ARG A 259 9.74 -25.29 2.36
N ASN A 260 10.32 -24.18 2.82
CA ASN A 260 9.58 -22.96 3.10
C ASN A 260 8.86 -22.42 1.87
N PHE A 261 9.39 -22.65 0.67
CA PHE A 261 8.71 -22.26 -0.56
C PHE A 261 7.36 -22.96 -0.73
N ASN A 262 7.28 -24.26 -0.42
CA ASN A 262 6.02 -24.99 -0.45
C ASN A 262 5.06 -24.52 0.65
N VAL A 263 5.58 -24.13 1.82
CA VAL A 263 4.78 -23.54 2.90
C VAL A 263 4.18 -22.20 2.46
N LEU A 264 4.93 -21.34 1.77
CA LEU A 264 4.40 -20.07 1.23
C LEU A 264 3.29 -20.30 0.20
N LYS A 265 3.44 -21.30 -0.66
CA LYS A 265 2.39 -21.72 -1.61
C LYS A 265 1.14 -22.23 -0.88
N GLU A 266 1.32 -23.05 0.15
CA GLU A 266 0.21 -23.53 0.97
C GLU A 266 -0.52 -22.36 1.66
N MET A 267 0.22 -21.43 2.26
CA MET A 267 -0.32 -20.22 2.89
C MET A 267 -1.14 -19.41 1.88
N TYR A 268 -0.67 -19.25 0.63
CA TYR A 268 -1.41 -18.51 -0.39
C TYR A 268 -2.74 -19.19 -0.76
N ASN A 269 -2.75 -20.52 -0.85
CA ASN A 269 -3.94 -21.27 -1.24
C ASN A 269 -4.97 -21.41 -0.10
N VAL A 270 -4.51 -21.50 1.15
CA VAL A 270 -5.35 -21.94 2.27
C VAL A 270 -5.59 -20.83 3.29
N TRP A 271 -4.70 -19.84 3.42
CA TRP A 271 -4.82 -18.80 4.44
C TRP A 271 -5.28 -17.46 3.85
N PRO A 272 -6.53 -17.02 4.11
CA PRO A 272 -7.10 -15.82 3.48
C PRO A 272 -6.27 -14.55 3.70
N PHE A 273 -5.68 -14.37 4.89
CA PHE A 273 -4.83 -13.21 5.19
C PHE A 273 -3.61 -13.13 4.27
N PHE A 274 -2.91 -14.26 4.08
CA PHE A 274 -1.74 -14.28 3.23
C PHE A 274 -2.15 -14.11 1.77
N ARG A 275 -3.22 -14.77 1.33
CA ARG A 275 -3.78 -14.61 -0.02
C ARG A 275 -4.06 -13.14 -0.36
N VAL A 276 -4.87 -12.44 0.42
CA VAL A 276 -5.20 -11.03 0.12
C VAL A 276 -4.00 -10.09 0.20
N THR A 277 -2.97 -10.47 0.95
CA THR A 277 -1.72 -9.72 1.03
C THR A 277 -0.94 -9.87 -0.29
N ILE A 278 -0.83 -11.08 -0.82
CA ILE A 278 -0.20 -11.36 -2.12
C ILE A 278 -1.02 -10.76 -3.28
N ASP A 279 -2.34 -10.92 -3.29
CA ASP A 279 -3.22 -10.37 -4.34
C ASP A 279 -3.06 -8.84 -4.47
N LEU A 280 -2.91 -8.14 -3.32
CA LEU A 280 -2.66 -6.70 -3.33
C LEU A 280 -1.29 -6.35 -3.93
N LEU A 281 -0.25 -7.11 -3.61
CA LEU A 281 1.07 -6.92 -4.20
C LEU A 281 1.02 -7.18 -5.71
N GLU A 282 0.35 -8.26 -6.14
CA GLU A 282 0.20 -8.62 -7.55
C GLU A 282 -0.52 -7.53 -8.35
N MET A 283 -1.64 -7.01 -7.84
CA MET A 283 -2.36 -5.89 -8.45
C MET A 283 -1.49 -4.63 -8.55
N VAL A 284 -0.62 -4.37 -7.58
CA VAL A 284 0.28 -3.22 -7.62
C VAL A 284 1.42 -3.42 -8.62
N PHE A 285 1.94 -4.64 -8.76
CA PHE A 285 2.86 -5.00 -9.85
C PHE A 285 2.19 -4.85 -11.22
N ALA A 286 0.91 -5.21 -11.36
CA ALA A 286 0.16 -5.04 -12.61
C ALA A 286 -0.03 -3.57 -13.01
N LYS A 287 0.03 -2.64 -12.05
CA LYS A 287 -0.02 -1.19 -12.30
C LYS A 287 1.37 -0.57 -12.49
N GLY A 288 2.43 -1.28 -12.14
CA GLY A 288 3.81 -0.82 -12.22
C GLY A 288 4.39 -0.98 -13.62
N ASN A 289 5.34 -0.11 -13.97
CA ASN A 289 6.03 -0.13 -15.25
C ASN A 289 7.50 0.35 -15.02
N PRO A 290 8.46 -0.58 -14.85
CA PRO A 290 9.85 -0.24 -14.59
C PRO A 290 10.53 0.49 -15.76
N GLU A 291 10.04 0.34 -16.99
CA GLU A 291 10.53 1.07 -18.16
C GLU A 291 10.16 2.56 -18.11
N ILE A 292 8.94 2.89 -17.67
CA ILE A 292 8.54 4.27 -17.37
C ILE A 292 9.38 4.82 -16.21
N SER A 293 9.57 4.04 -15.14
CA SER A 293 10.46 4.45 -14.03
C SER A 293 11.88 4.74 -14.53
N ALA A 294 12.42 3.94 -15.45
CA ALA A 294 13.71 4.17 -16.08
C ALA A 294 13.75 5.45 -16.95
N LEU A 295 12.64 5.81 -17.61
CA LEU A 295 12.53 7.09 -18.32
C LEU A 295 12.62 8.28 -17.37
N TYR A 296 11.96 8.21 -16.20
CA TYR A 296 12.06 9.24 -15.16
C TYR A 296 13.50 9.40 -14.70
N ASP A 297 14.19 8.28 -14.43
CA ASP A 297 15.61 8.30 -14.09
C ASP A 297 16.46 8.96 -15.18
N LYS A 298 16.31 8.52 -16.44
CA LYS A 298 17.07 9.03 -17.60
C LYS A 298 16.93 10.56 -17.75
N LEU A 299 15.75 11.10 -17.48
CA LEU A 299 15.46 12.53 -17.70
C LEU A 299 15.75 13.41 -16.47
N LEU A 300 15.53 12.89 -15.26
CA LEU A 300 15.41 13.71 -14.05
C LEU A 300 16.48 13.43 -13.00
N VAL A 301 17.11 12.25 -13.05
CA VAL A 301 18.05 11.79 -12.03
C VAL A 301 19.49 12.07 -12.48
N SER A 302 20.33 12.52 -11.54
CA SER A 302 21.74 12.79 -11.80
C SER A 302 22.53 11.49 -12.00
N GLU A 303 23.58 11.53 -12.83
CA GLU A 303 24.34 10.34 -13.25
C GLU A 303 24.87 9.50 -12.07
N ASP A 304 25.25 10.14 -10.97
CA ASP A 304 25.73 9.50 -9.73
C ASP A 304 24.68 8.59 -9.05
N LEU A 305 23.40 8.74 -9.39
CA LEU A 305 22.29 8.00 -8.80
C LEU A 305 21.61 7.01 -9.75
N LEU A 306 22.02 6.95 -11.02
CA LEU A 306 21.40 6.04 -11.99
C LEU A 306 21.60 4.56 -11.62
N SER A 307 22.76 4.20 -11.07
CA SER A 307 23.03 2.85 -10.57
C SER A 307 22.12 2.48 -9.40
N PHE A 308 21.79 3.43 -8.53
CA PHE A 308 20.86 3.22 -7.42
C PHE A 308 19.45 2.89 -7.93
N GLY A 309 18.94 3.67 -8.88
CA GLY A 309 17.64 3.39 -9.50
C GLY A 309 17.62 2.08 -10.29
N LYS A 310 18.72 1.73 -10.96
CA LYS A 310 18.86 0.43 -11.64
C LYS A 310 18.75 -0.74 -10.66
N ASN A 311 19.47 -0.70 -9.54
CA ASN A 311 19.41 -1.75 -8.52
C ASN A 311 18.00 -1.92 -7.95
N LEU A 312 17.27 -0.82 -7.75
CA LEU A 312 15.87 -0.90 -7.32
C LEU A 312 14.98 -1.59 -8.36
N ARG A 313 15.18 -1.31 -9.66
CA ARG A 313 14.42 -1.97 -10.73
C ARG A 313 14.78 -3.46 -10.88
N GLU A 314 16.03 -3.83 -10.66
CA GLU A 314 16.44 -5.24 -10.62
C GLU A 314 15.73 -5.97 -9.46
N ASN A 315 15.66 -5.33 -8.28
CA ASN A 315 14.91 -5.85 -7.13
C ASN A 315 13.40 -5.94 -7.42
N TYR A 316 12.82 -4.97 -8.14
CA TYR A 316 11.42 -5.00 -8.58
C TYR A 316 11.11 -6.25 -9.41
N GLU A 317 11.92 -6.53 -10.44
CA GLU A 317 11.72 -7.67 -11.34
C GLU A 317 11.87 -9.01 -10.61
N GLU A 318 12.84 -9.09 -9.71
CA GLU A 318 13.04 -10.29 -8.91
C GLU A 318 11.91 -10.52 -7.90
N THR A 319 11.46 -9.46 -7.23
CA THR A 319 10.32 -9.52 -6.31
C THR A 319 9.05 -9.96 -7.04
N LYS A 320 8.81 -9.43 -8.24
CA LYS A 320 7.69 -9.82 -9.11
C LYS A 320 7.74 -11.30 -9.47
N ARG A 321 8.91 -11.83 -9.84
CA ARG A 321 9.11 -13.25 -10.15
C ARG A 321 8.79 -14.14 -8.96
N LEU A 322 9.36 -13.84 -7.80
CA LEU A 322 9.12 -14.59 -6.56
C LEU A 322 7.64 -14.58 -6.14
N LEU A 323 6.97 -13.45 -6.34
CA LEU A 323 5.53 -13.34 -6.08
C LEU A 323 4.70 -14.27 -6.99
N LEU A 324 4.97 -14.29 -8.29
CA LEU A 324 4.28 -15.17 -9.25
C LEU A 324 4.53 -16.65 -8.92
N GLU A 325 5.78 -16.97 -8.57
CA GLU A 325 6.19 -18.30 -8.13
C GLU A 325 5.43 -18.78 -6.88
N ILE A 326 5.19 -17.90 -5.89
CA ILE A 326 4.38 -18.19 -4.70
C ILE A 326 2.89 -18.33 -5.06
N ALA A 327 2.36 -17.42 -5.88
CA ALA A 327 0.96 -17.45 -6.30
C ALA A 327 0.64 -18.65 -7.22
N GLY A 328 1.67 -19.25 -7.84
CA GLY A 328 1.50 -20.29 -8.85
C GLY A 328 1.01 -19.75 -10.19
N HIS A 329 1.13 -18.45 -10.43
CA HIS A 329 0.70 -17.79 -11.66
C HIS A 329 1.86 -17.69 -12.66
N LYS A 330 1.57 -17.79 -13.96
CA LYS A 330 2.53 -17.55 -15.04
C LYS A 330 2.65 -16.06 -15.38
N GLU A 331 1.58 -15.33 -15.16
CA GLU A 331 1.49 -13.90 -15.43
C GLU A 331 0.69 -13.16 -14.37
N LEU A 332 0.94 -11.87 -14.22
CA LEU A 332 0.23 -11.04 -13.26
C LEU A 332 -1.28 -11.06 -13.52
N LEU A 333 -2.04 -11.19 -12.43
CA LEU A 333 -3.50 -11.25 -12.37
C LEU A 333 -4.08 -12.41 -13.18
N GLU A 334 -3.39 -13.55 -13.26
CA GLU A 334 -3.91 -14.78 -13.89
C GLU A 334 -5.24 -15.22 -13.25
N GLY A 335 -5.37 -15.09 -11.92
CA GLY A 335 -6.59 -15.38 -11.18
C GLY A 335 -7.69 -14.31 -11.26
N ASP A 336 -7.47 -13.15 -11.91
CA ASP A 336 -8.44 -12.06 -12.05
C ASP A 336 -8.40 -11.42 -13.45
N PRO A 337 -8.94 -12.10 -14.48
CA PRO A 337 -8.90 -11.63 -15.85
C PRO A 337 -9.68 -10.32 -16.08
N TYR A 338 -10.72 -10.06 -15.28
CA TYR A 338 -11.52 -8.84 -15.37
C TYR A 338 -10.71 -7.61 -14.93
N LEU A 339 -10.06 -7.70 -13.76
CA LEU A 339 -9.18 -6.62 -13.29
C LEU A 339 -8.02 -6.43 -14.27
N LYS A 340 -7.43 -7.53 -14.76
CA LYS A 340 -6.35 -7.48 -15.75
C LYS A 340 -6.76 -6.73 -17.02
N GLN A 341 -7.94 -7.01 -17.57
CA GLN A 341 -8.47 -6.31 -18.74
C GLN A 341 -8.66 -4.81 -18.45
N MET A 342 -9.29 -4.47 -17.31
CA MET A 342 -9.53 -3.07 -16.94
C MET A 342 -8.24 -2.26 -16.81
N LEU A 343 -7.19 -2.84 -16.22
CA LEU A 343 -5.90 -2.15 -16.09
C LEU A 343 -5.23 -1.98 -17.46
N ARG A 344 -5.24 -3.04 -18.29
CA ARG A 344 -4.66 -3.01 -19.64
C ARG A 344 -5.27 -1.91 -20.52
N LEU A 345 -6.58 -1.68 -20.41
CA LEU A 345 -7.27 -0.63 -21.18
C LEU A 345 -6.90 0.80 -20.75
N ARG A 346 -6.45 0.98 -19.50
CA ARG A 346 -6.04 2.29 -18.98
C ARG A 346 -4.59 2.61 -19.32
N ASP A 347 -3.75 1.59 -19.47
CA ASP A 347 -2.30 1.75 -19.62
C ASP A 347 -1.88 2.69 -20.76
N PRO A 348 -2.43 2.63 -21.99
CA PRO A 348 -2.01 3.53 -23.06
C PRO A 348 -2.16 5.02 -22.71
N TYR A 349 -3.28 5.37 -22.09
CA TYR A 349 -3.56 6.74 -21.65
C TYR A 349 -2.61 7.17 -20.52
N ILE A 350 -2.44 6.32 -19.51
CA ILE A 350 -1.59 6.63 -18.35
C ILE A 350 -0.12 6.73 -18.79
N THR A 351 0.35 5.84 -19.67
CA THR A 351 1.71 5.87 -20.19
C THR A 351 1.99 7.16 -20.94
N THR A 352 1.07 7.62 -21.79
CA THR A 352 1.19 8.90 -22.50
C THR A 352 1.32 10.06 -21.52
N LEU A 353 0.48 10.09 -20.47
CA LEU A 353 0.56 11.09 -19.42
C LEU A 353 1.87 11.00 -18.62
N ASN A 354 2.39 9.80 -18.36
CA ASN A 354 3.66 9.63 -17.66
C ASN A 354 4.85 10.20 -18.44
N VAL A 355 4.88 9.97 -19.76
CA VAL A 355 5.91 10.54 -20.65
C VAL A 355 5.80 12.06 -20.65
N CYS A 356 4.58 12.59 -20.87
CA CYS A 356 4.33 14.03 -20.84
C CYS A 356 4.78 14.66 -19.52
N GLN A 357 4.44 14.03 -18.39
CA GLN A 357 4.85 14.47 -17.07
C GLN A 357 6.37 14.49 -16.90
N ALA A 358 7.08 13.42 -17.28
CA ALA A 358 8.54 13.36 -17.14
C ALA A 358 9.26 14.49 -17.91
N TYR A 359 8.87 14.72 -19.16
CA TYR A 359 9.43 15.82 -19.96
C TYR A 359 9.01 17.20 -19.43
N THR A 360 7.78 17.35 -18.96
CA THR A 360 7.31 18.60 -18.34
C THR A 360 8.12 18.91 -17.08
N MET A 361 8.34 17.92 -16.22
CA MET A 361 9.18 18.07 -15.04
C MET A 361 10.63 18.45 -15.41
N LYS A 362 11.19 17.84 -16.46
CA LYS A 362 12.54 18.19 -16.94
C LYS A 362 12.61 19.66 -17.37
N ARG A 363 11.64 20.14 -18.16
CA ARG A 363 11.53 21.56 -18.57
C ARG A 363 11.37 22.51 -17.38
N VAL A 364 10.57 22.13 -16.38
CA VAL A 364 10.33 22.96 -15.19
C VAL A 364 11.56 23.02 -14.29
N ARG A 365 12.28 21.91 -14.12
CA ARG A 365 13.45 21.81 -13.24
C ARG A 365 14.74 22.34 -13.87
N ASP A 366 14.82 22.34 -15.20
CA ASP A 366 16.01 22.73 -15.97
C ASP A 366 15.63 23.70 -17.10
N PRO A 367 15.75 25.03 -16.86
CA PRO A 367 15.42 26.05 -17.85
C PRO A 367 16.29 26.01 -19.12
N SER A 368 17.44 25.31 -19.09
CA SER A 368 18.32 25.14 -20.25
C SER A 368 17.83 24.07 -21.22
N PHE A 369 16.93 23.19 -20.77
CA PHE A 369 16.37 22.13 -21.59
C PHE A 369 15.36 22.69 -22.60
N LYS A 370 15.85 22.97 -23.81
CA LYS A 370 15.01 23.38 -24.95
C LYS A 370 14.48 22.14 -25.67
N VAL A 371 13.16 22.07 -25.83
CA VAL A 371 12.52 21.10 -26.73
C VAL A 371 12.36 21.77 -28.08
N THR A 372 12.95 21.21 -29.12
CA THR A 372 12.63 21.62 -30.50
C THR A 372 11.21 21.16 -30.80
N GLU A 373 10.26 22.09 -30.89
CA GLU A 373 8.91 21.78 -31.32
C GLU A 373 8.98 21.16 -32.71
N ARG A 374 8.45 19.94 -32.86
CA ARG A 374 8.30 19.37 -34.18
C ARG A 374 7.20 20.15 -34.91
N PRO A 375 7.35 20.44 -36.20
CA PRO A 375 6.23 20.92 -37.00
C PRO A 375 5.08 19.90 -36.88
N HIS A 376 3.83 20.39 -36.93
CA HIS A 376 2.64 19.55 -36.90
C HIS A 376 2.81 18.38 -37.88
N ILE A 377 2.61 17.16 -37.40
CA ILE A 377 2.75 15.94 -38.20
C ILE A 377 1.72 16.02 -39.34
N SER A 378 2.15 16.37 -40.54
CA SER A 378 1.41 16.05 -41.76
C SER A 378 1.49 14.55 -41.98
N LYS A 379 0.45 13.95 -42.57
CA LYS A 379 0.26 12.49 -42.74
C LYS A 379 1.38 11.74 -43.50
N GLU A 380 2.46 12.40 -43.93
CA GLU A 380 3.37 11.86 -44.95
C GLU A 380 4.80 11.54 -44.49
N ILE A 381 5.20 11.80 -43.24
CA ILE A 381 6.58 11.47 -42.81
C ILE A 381 6.62 10.15 -42.03
N GLY A 382 6.65 9.06 -42.81
CA GLY A 382 6.92 7.69 -42.38
C GLY A 382 8.41 7.43 -42.14
N GLU A 383 9.09 8.25 -41.33
CA GLU A 383 10.44 7.93 -40.86
C GLU A 383 10.47 7.90 -39.33
N SER A 384 10.50 6.67 -38.80
CA SER A 384 10.68 6.33 -37.40
C SER A 384 11.98 6.92 -36.85
N ASN A 385 11.90 8.12 -36.31
CA ASN A 385 13.00 8.77 -35.62
C ASN A 385 13.32 8.01 -34.32
N LYS A 386 14.59 7.72 -34.01
CA LYS A 386 15.02 6.79 -32.93
C LYS A 386 14.40 7.09 -31.56
N ALA A 387 14.21 8.37 -31.23
CA ALA A 387 13.56 8.80 -29.98
C ALA A 387 12.05 8.48 -29.95
N ALA A 388 11.34 8.57 -31.08
CA ALA A 388 9.94 8.16 -31.18
C ALA A 388 9.82 6.63 -31.08
N ALA A 389 10.75 5.89 -31.70
CA ALA A 389 10.82 4.44 -31.59
C ALA A 389 11.07 3.96 -30.13
N GLU A 390 11.89 4.66 -29.35
CA GLU A 390 12.08 4.38 -27.92
C GLU A 390 10.80 4.61 -27.11
N LEU A 391 9.99 5.63 -27.44
CA LEU A 391 8.73 5.91 -26.74
C LEU A 391 7.62 4.92 -27.11
N VAL A 392 7.57 4.43 -28.35
CA VAL A 392 6.63 3.38 -28.77
C VAL A 392 6.85 2.09 -27.96
N LYS A 393 8.11 1.77 -27.60
CA LYS A 393 8.42 0.62 -26.73
C LYS A 393 7.83 0.73 -25.31
N LEU A 394 7.50 1.94 -24.85
CA LEU A 394 6.85 2.15 -23.55
C LEU A 394 5.34 1.86 -23.58
N ASN A 395 4.73 1.82 -24.78
CA ASN A 395 3.32 1.54 -24.99
C ASN A 395 3.10 0.42 -26.04
N PRO A 396 3.65 -0.79 -25.84
CA PRO A 396 3.65 -1.84 -26.85
C PRO A 396 2.26 -2.44 -27.12
N LYS A 397 1.25 -2.07 -26.32
CA LYS A 397 -0.14 -2.57 -26.40
C LYS A 397 -1.11 -1.50 -26.94
N SER A 398 -0.60 -0.35 -27.37
CA SER A 398 -1.38 0.64 -28.11
C SER A 398 -1.70 0.09 -29.49
N GLU A 399 -2.97 0.15 -29.91
CA GLU A 399 -3.35 -0.04 -31.31
C GLU A 399 -3.17 1.26 -32.13
N TYR A 400 -2.70 2.35 -31.49
CA TYR A 400 -2.41 3.67 -32.07
C TYR A 400 -0.94 4.03 -32.01
#